data_AF-A0A448WR12-F1
#
_entry.id   AF-A0A448WR12-F1
#
_cell.length_a   1.000
_cell.length_b   1.000
_cell.length_c   1.000
_cell.angle_alpha   90.00
_cell.angle_beta   90.00
_cell.angle_gamma   90.00
#
_symmetry.space_group_name_H-M   'P 1'
#
loop_
_entity.id
_entity.type
_entity.pdbx_description
1 polymer ?
#
loop_
_entity_poly.entity_id
_entity_poly.type
_entity_poly.pdbx_seq_one_letter_code
_entity_poly.pdbx_strand_id
1 'polypeptide(L)'
;MGLDTFSNVSPLMMPTTMPTEDLGDTAVVVTDPLRLTVSAILMLGRPFGVDLIVPGTGIHMNAGLTLFGSGRGGGKPVGRPLVPLGPVYATISRLKCGIRLGAASSGGLWGLLDLVQ
;
A
#
# COMPACT_ATOMS: atom_id res chain seq x y z
N MET A 1 -30.89 -35.69 0.51
CA MET A 1 -30.43 -35.30 -0.85
C MET A 1 -30.92 -33.89 -1.08
N GLY A 2 -30.14 -32.84 -1.25
CA GLY A 2 -28.70 -32.65 -1.22
C GLY A 2 -28.39 -31.32 -0.49
N LEU A 3 -27.21 -31.28 0.09
CA LEU A 3 -26.69 -30.23 0.96
C LEU A 3 -25.74 -29.40 0.10
N ASP A 4 -26.24 -28.40 -0.61
CA ASP A 4 -25.38 -27.54 -1.45
C ASP A 4 -24.94 -26.32 -0.64
N THR A 5 -23.79 -26.54 -0.03
CA THR A 5 -22.86 -25.60 0.57
C THR A 5 -22.80 -24.27 -0.16
N PHE A 6 -23.36 -23.22 0.43
CA PHE A 6 -22.80 -21.89 0.26
C PHE A 6 -21.36 -21.96 0.75
N SER A 7 -20.41 -21.83 -0.18
CA SER A 7 -19.00 -21.69 0.14
C SER A 7 -18.87 -20.49 1.06
N ASN A 8 -18.65 -20.80 2.33
CA ASN A 8 -18.23 -19.86 3.35
C ASN A 8 -16.92 -19.27 2.83
N VAL A 9 -16.99 -18.13 2.14
CA VAL A 9 -15.82 -17.33 1.81
C VAL A 9 -15.31 -16.90 3.17
N SER A 10 -14.38 -17.69 3.70
CA SER A 10 -13.66 -17.33 4.90
C SER A 10 -13.18 -15.90 4.65
N PRO A 11 -13.53 -14.92 5.50
CA PRO A 11 -12.90 -13.62 5.38
C PRO A 11 -11.41 -13.93 5.42
N LEU A 12 -10.70 -13.58 4.34
CA LEU A 12 -9.26 -13.71 4.26
C LEU A 12 -8.73 -13.15 5.56
N MET A 13 -8.30 -14.05 6.45
CA MET A 13 -7.90 -13.72 7.80
C MET A 13 -6.64 -12.89 7.61
N MET A 14 -6.82 -11.57 7.57
CA MET A 14 -5.71 -10.65 7.46
C MET A 14 -4.76 -11.00 8.60
N PRO A 15 -3.45 -11.18 8.33
CA PRO A 15 -2.51 -11.43 9.39
C PRO A 15 -2.71 -10.34 10.44
N THR A 16 -2.98 -10.73 11.69
CA THR A 16 -3.32 -9.88 12.85
C THR A 16 -2.19 -8.92 13.27
N THR A 17 -1.23 -8.66 12.39
CA THR A 17 -0.04 -7.84 12.57
C THR A 17 0.29 -7.01 11.33
N MET A 18 -0.67 -6.80 10.41
CA MET A 18 -0.52 -5.71 9.43
C MET A 18 -0.51 -4.40 10.23
N PRO A 19 0.52 -3.54 10.11
CA PRO A 19 0.55 -2.28 10.83
C PRO A 19 -0.67 -1.45 10.41
N THR A 20 -1.61 -1.30 11.33
CA THR A 20 -2.70 -0.31 11.28
C THR A 20 -2.20 1.09 11.60
N GLU A 21 -0.91 1.21 11.91
CA GLU A 21 -0.21 2.46 12.22
C GLU A 21 0.12 3.23 10.94
N ASP A 22 0.21 4.55 11.07
CA ASP A 22 0.68 5.46 10.03
C ASP A 22 2.04 4.98 9.49
N LEU A 23 2.14 4.72 8.19
CA LEU A 23 3.36 4.23 7.55
C LEU A 23 4.33 5.37 7.20
N GLY A 24 3.99 6.60 7.54
CA GLY A 24 4.69 7.78 7.02
C GLY A 24 4.66 7.79 5.50
N ASP A 25 3.49 7.48 4.93
CA ASP A 25 3.27 7.33 3.51
C ASP A 25 2.60 8.56 2.89
N THR A 26 2.85 8.78 1.61
CA THR A 26 2.29 9.89 0.84
C THR A 26 1.87 9.38 -0.52
N ALA A 27 0.59 9.58 -0.82
CA ALA A 27 0.00 9.29 -2.12
C ALA A 27 0.17 10.48 -3.07
N VAL A 28 0.54 10.19 -4.31
CA VAL A 28 0.71 11.18 -5.38
C VAL A 28 -0.03 10.70 -6.62
N VAL A 29 -0.94 11.53 -7.12
CA VAL A 29 -1.63 11.32 -8.39
C VAL A 29 -1.38 12.52 -9.29
N VAL A 30 -0.87 12.25 -10.49
CA VAL A 30 -0.64 13.27 -11.51
C VAL A 30 -1.29 12.80 -12.81
N THR A 31 -2.13 13.65 -13.41
CA THR A 31 -2.76 13.37 -14.69
C THR A 31 -2.47 14.49 -15.69
N ASP A 32 -1.79 14.14 -16.78
CA ASP A 32 -1.77 14.89 -18.02
C ASP A 32 -3.01 14.48 -18.84
N PRO A 33 -3.88 15.43 -19.21
CA PRO A 33 -5.12 15.16 -19.95
C PRO A 33 -4.90 14.48 -21.31
N LEU A 34 -3.69 14.53 -21.87
CA LEU A 34 -3.41 14.02 -23.21
C LEU A 34 -2.58 12.72 -23.19
N ARG A 35 -1.67 12.54 -22.22
CA ARG A 35 -0.56 11.58 -22.40
C ARG A 35 -0.37 10.59 -21.28
N LEU A 36 -0.54 11.00 -20.03
CA LEU A 36 -0.05 10.19 -18.92
C LEU A 36 -0.85 10.40 -17.65
N THR A 37 -1.16 9.30 -16.96
CA THR A 37 -1.61 9.35 -15.57
C THR A 37 -0.62 8.52 -14.76
N VAL A 38 -0.12 9.09 -13.67
CA VAL A 38 0.78 8.46 -12.72
C VAL A 38 0.07 8.41 -11.37
N SER A 39 0.02 7.22 -10.78
CA SER A 39 -0.40 7.01 -9.40
C SER A 39 0.77 6.34 -8.67
N ALA A 40 1.25 6.96 -7.60
CA ALA A 40 2.41 6.50 -6.85
C ALA A 40 2.17 6.68 -5.35
N ILE A 41 2.78 5.80 -4.56
CA ILE A 41 2.82 5.94 -3.11
C ILE A 41 4.26 5.78 -2.66
N LEU A 42 4.73 6.72 -1.85
CA LEU A 42 6.05 6.69 -1.22
C LEU A 42 5.85 6.47 0.28
N MET A 43 6.73 5.70 0.92
CA MET A 43 6.63 5.43 2.35
C MET A 43 8.00 5.29 3.01
N LEU A 44 8.04 5.57 4.31
CA LEU A 44 9.20 5.29 5.16
C LEU A 44 8.95 4.13 6.14
N GLY A 45 7.77 3.53 6.18
CA GLY A 45 7.41 2.43 7.10
C GLY A 45 6.97 2.89 8.49
N ARG A 46 7.22 4.16 8.83
CA ARG A 46 6.66 4.94 9.96
C ARG A 46 6.99 6.43 9.70
N PRO A 47 6.31 7.40 10.35
CA PRO A 47 6.65 8.82 10.22
C PRO A 47 8.14 9.06 10.50
N PHE A 48 8.82 9.76 9.59
CA PHE A 48 10.26 10.04 9.65
C PHE A 48 11.22 8.83 9.63
N GLY A 49 10.72 7.62 9.34
CA GLY A 49 11.56 6.42 9.23
C GLY A 49 12.23 6.06 10.55
N VAL A 50 13.44 5.49 10.58
CA VAL A 50 14.11 5.04 11.82
C VAL A 50 14.69 6.17 12.69
N ASP A 51 14.24 7.41 12.52
CA ASP A 51 14.79 8.63 13.17
C ASP A 51 16.30 8.83 12.92
N LEU A 52 16.84 8.15 11.91
CA LEU A 52 18.24 8.25 11.50
C LEU A 52 18.33 9.08 10.23
N ILE A 53 19.09 10.16 10.31
CA ILE A 53 19.40 11.03 9.18
C ILE A 53 20.82 10.77 8.75
N VAL A 54 21.03 10.55 7.45
CA VAL A 54 22.38 10.42 6.90
C VAL A 54 23.12 11.76 7.07
N PRO A 55 24.29 11.79 7.74
CA PRO A 55 25.00 13.02 8.02
C PRO A 55 25.29 13.84 6.75
N GLY A 56 24.98 15.13 6.78
CA GLY A 56 25.26 16.07 5.69
C GLY A 56 24.36 15.95 4.46
N THR A 57 23.36 15.06 4.44
CA THR A 57 22.47 14.88 3.27
C THR A 57 21.01 15.20 3.53
N GLY A 58 20.57 15.20 4.80
CA GLY A 58 19.15 15.37 5.15
C GLY A 58 18.26 14.18 4.80
N ILE A 59 18.83 13.05 4.38
CA ILE A 59 18.07 11.85 3.99
C ILE A 59 17.68 11.07 5.25
N HIS A 60 16.38 10.90 5.47
CA HIS A 60 15.82 10.02 6.49
C HIS A 60 15.89 8.56 6.05
N MET A 61 16.40 7.67 6.92
CA MET A 61 16.42 6.23 6.67
C MET A 61 15.05 5.60 6.91
N ASN A 62 14.60 4.74 6.00
CA ASN A 62 13.32 4.05 6.16
C ASN A 62 13.35 3.03 7.32
N ALA A 63 12.18 2.73 7.86
CA ALA A 63 11.87 1.68 8.81
C ALA A 63 11.25 0.45 8.13
N GLY A 64 11.56 0.18 6.85
CA GLY A 64 10.91 -0.91 6.11
C GLY A 64 11.12 -2.29 6.74
N LEU A 65 12.22 -2.50 7.46
CA LEU A 65 12.50 -3.76 8.15
C LEU A 65 11.56 -4.04 9.33
N THR A 66 10.92 -3.02 9.91
CA THR A 66 9.97 -3.22 11.02
C THR A 66 8.64 -3.78 10.55
N LEU A 67 8.38 -3.76 9.23
CA LEU A 67 7.17 -4.29 8.61
C LEU A 67 7.21 -5.82 8.45
N PHE A 68 8.35 -6.48 8.71
CA PHE A 68 8.37 -7.94 8.82
C PHE A 68 7.68 -8.36 10.11
N GLY A 69 6.68 -9.23 10.01
CA GLY A 69 6.03 -9.80 11.19
C GLY A 69 7.05 -10.50 12.10
N SER A 70 6.78 -10.51 13.40
CA SER A 70 7.55 -11.17 14.46
C SER A 70 7.47 -12.71 14.36
N GLY A 71 7.63 -13.26 13.16
CA GLY A 71 7.62 -14.69 12.92
C GLY A 71 8.77 -15.35 13.68
N ARG A 72 8.45 -16.38 14.47
CA ARG A 72 9.39 -17.23 15.20
C ARG A 72 10.38 -17.89 14.23
N GLY A 73 11.47 -17.21 13.94
CA GLY A 73 12.56 -17.72 13.12
C GLY A 73 13.60 -16.63 12.96
N GLY A 74 14.68 -16.73 13.74
CA GLY A 74 15.81 -15.79 13.74
C GLY A 74 16.64 -15.79 12.45
N GLY A 75 16.01 -15.97 11.29
CA GLY A 75 16.62 -15.73 9.99
C GLY A 75 16.51 -14.27 9.61
N LYS A 76 17.56 -13.71 8.99
CA LYS A 76 17.48 -12.39 8.35
C LYS A 76 16.37 -12.43 7.31
N PRO A 77 15.44 -11.47 7.27
CA PRO A 77 14.42 -11.44 6.24
C PRO A 77 15.08 -11.29 4.87
N VAL A 78 14.95 -12.30 4.02
CA VAL A 78 15.40 -12.29 2.63
C VAL A 78 14.17 -12.04 1.76
N GLY A 79 13.71 -10.79 1.71
CA GLY A 79 12.50 -10.44 0.97
C GLY A 79 12.15 -8.96 1.06
N ARG A 80 11.05 -8.57 0.43
CA ARG A 80 10.40 -7.27 0.66
C ARG A 80 9.28 -7.49 1.69
N PRO A 81 9.10 -6.59 2.67
CA PRO A 81 7.99 -6.70 3.59
C PRO A 81 6.66 -6.57 2.82
N LEU A 82 5.61 -7.18 3.36
CA LEU A 82 4.24 -6.91 2.91
C LEU A 82 3.88 -5.49 3.37
N VAL A 83 3.36 -4.69 2.44
CA VAL A 83 3.00 -3.30 2.71
C VAL A 83 1.58 -3.08 2.22
N PRO A 84 0.66 -2.57 3.07
CA PRO A 84 -0.69 -2.26 2.66
C PRO A 84 -0.70 -0.93 1.88
N LEU A 85 -0.07 -0.90 0.70
CA LEU A 85 -0.08 0.22 -0.23
C LEU A 85 -0.60 -0.24 -1.59
N GLY A 86 -1.41 0.58 -2.24
CA GLY A 86 -2.04 0.23 -3.52
C GLY A 86 -2.41 1.47 -4.32
N PRO A 87 -1.49 2.05 -5.10
CA PRO A 87 -1.89 3.01 -6.12
C PRO A 87 -2.78 2.30 -7.15
N VAL A 88 -3.96 2.86 -7.39
CA VAL A 88 -4.94 2.32 -8.36
C VAL A 88 -4.98 3.22 -9.59
N TYR A 89 -5.02 2.58 -10.75
CA TYR A 89 -5.25 3.24 -12.02
C TYR A 89 -6.39 2.55 -12.75
N ALA A 90 -7.41 3.32 -13.12
CA ALA A 90 -8.59 2.83 -13.83
C ALA A 90 -8.79 3.63 -15.12
N THR A 91 -9.13 2.93 -16.20
CA THR A 91 -9.42 3.55 -17.50
C THR A 91 -10.74 3.04 -18.04
N ILE A 92 -11.63 3.96 -18.42
CA ILE A 92 -12.88 3.65 -19.08
C ILE A 92 -12.75 4.02 -20.55
N SER A 93 -12.53 3.02 -21.39
CA SER A 93 -12.48 3.18 -22.85
C SER A 93 -13.84 2.89 -23.46
N ARG A 94 -14.81 3.82 -23.36
CA ARG A 94 -16.02 3.80 -24.19
C ARG A 94 -16.13 5.11 -24.97
N LEU A 95 -15.82 5.02 -26.28
CA LEU A 95 -15.94 6.04 -27.34
C LEU A 95 -15.07 7.31 -27.18
N LYS A 96 -14.29 7.64 -28.23
CA LYS A 96 -13.44 8.83 -28.56
C LYS A 96 -12.75 9.67 -27.45
N CYS A 97 -13.33 9.84 -26.27
CA CYS A 97 -12.82 10.57 -25.12
C CYS A 97 -12.82 9.62 -23.89
N GLY A 98 -11.88 8.67 -23.83
CA GLY A 98 -11.78 7.74 -22.70
C GLY A 98 -11.46 8.47 -21.39
N ILE A 99 -12.13 8.10 -20.30
CA ILE A 99 -11.89 8.66 -18.96
C ILE A 99 -10.73 7.91 -18.32
N ARG A 100 -9.77 8.63 -17.76
CA ARG A 100 -8.63 8.09 -17.01
C ARG A 100 -8.74 8.57 -15.56
N LEU A 101 -8.71 7.64 -14.62
CA LEU A 101 -8.78 7.91 -13.19
C LEU A 101 -7.54 7.34 -12.52
N GLY A 102 -6.78 8.19 -11.85
CA GLY A 102 -5.76 7.77 -10.91
C GLY A 102 -6.30 7.97 -9.50
N ALA A 103 -6.12 6.98 -8.64
CA ALA A 103 -6.45 7.07 -7.23
C ALA A 103 -5.29 6.50 -6.41
N ALA A 104 -4.96 7.16 -5.31
CA ALA A 104 -4.00 6.68 -4.34
C ALA A 104 -4.41 7.24 -2.98
N SER A 105 -4.09 6.50 -1.92
CA SER A 105 -4.40 6.89 -0.56
C SER A 105 -3.19 6.67 0.34
N SER A 106 -3.12 7.42 1.43
CA SER A 106 -2.10 7.33 2.47
C SER A 106 -2.74 6.91 3.79
N GLY A 107 -1.95 6.37 4.71
CA GLY A 107 -2.42 5.87 6.02
C GLY A 107 -2.47 4.35 6.09
N GLY A 108 -1.64 3.66 5.29
CA GLY A 108 -1.52 2.20 5.32
C GLY A 108 -2.82 1.47 5.05
N LEU A 109 -3.18 0.51 5.91
CA LEU A 109 -4.37 -0.32 5.72
C LEU A 109 -5.67 0.49 5.70
N TRP A 110 -5.78 1.54 6.53
CA TRP A 110 -6.94 2.42 6.52
C TRP A 110 -7.02 3.22 5.23
N GLY A 111 -5.88 3.74 4.77
CA GLY A 111 -5.80 4.40 3.46
C GLY A 111 -6.27 3.48 2.31
N LEU A 112 -5.89 2.21 2.33
CA LEU A 112 -6.38 1.22 1.37
C LEU A 112 -7.89 0.98 1.46
N LEU A 113 -8.46 0.90 2.66
CA LEU A 113 -9.90 0.70 2.85
C LEU A 113 -10.69 1.93 2.38
N ASP A 114 -10.19 3.13 2.64
CA ASP A 114 -10.78 4.39 2.17
C ASP A 114 -10.76 4.49 0.64
N LEU A 115 -9.75 3.91 -0.02
CA LEU A 115 -9.66 3.89 -1.48
C LEU A 115 -10.72 3.01 -2.16
N VAL A 116 -11.28 2.04 -1.43
CA VAL A 116 -12.25 1.06 -1.97
C VAL A 116 -13.71 1.54 -1.87
N GLN A 117 -13.99 2.51 -0.99
CA GLN A 117 -15.33 3.08 -0.79
C GLN A 117 -15.72 4.02 -1.94
#